data_AF-A0A3C1UCC5-F1
#
_entry.id   AF-A0A3C1UCC5-F1
#
_cell.length_a   1.000
_cell.length_b   1.000
_cell.length_c   1.000
_cell.angle_alpha   90.00
_cell.angle_beta   90.00
_cell.angle_gamma   90.00
#
_symmetry.space_group_name_H-M   'P 1'
#
loop_
_entity.id
_entity.type
_entity.pdbx_description
1 polymer ?
#
loop_
_entity_poly.entity_id
_entity_poly.type
_entity_poly.pdbx_seq_one_letter_code
_entity_poly.pdbx_strand_id
1 'polypeptide(L)'
;MKKIVMLLIAVAAFAATASAQKFAFIDQEYILKKIPNYEMANEQLNQISQRWQREVETLEKEADTMYKNYQADMVFLTDEQKKKKEAEIVAKEKEAS
;
A
#
# COMPACT_ATOMS: atom_id res chain seq x y z
N MET A 1 20.85 -67.76 4.08
CA MET A 1 21.84 -66.98 3.30
C MET A 1 21.25 -66.40 2.01
N LYS A 2 20.69 -67.19 1.09
CA LYS A 2 20.11 -66.69 -0.19
C LYS A 2 19.03 -65.60 -0.02
N LYS A 3 18.14 -65.74 0.98
CA LYS A 3 17.09 -64.74 1.29
C LYS A 3 17.64 -63.39 1.77
N ILE A 4 18.73 -63.41 2.54
CA ILE A 4 19.40 -62.21 3.04
C ILE A 4 20.09 -61.48 1.89
N VAL A 5 20.73 -62.21 0.99
CA VAL A 5 21.34 -61.66 -0.22
C VAL A 5 20.30 -61.03 -1.14
N MET A 6 19.14 -61.68 -1.36
CA MET A 6 18.03 -61.07 -2.11
C MET A 6 17.50 -59.80 -1.46
N LEU A 7 17.34 -59.78 -0.14
CA LEU A 7 16.87 -58.60 0.58
C LEU A 7 17.85 -57.43 0.44
N LEU A 8 19.15 -57.70 0.54
CA LEU A 8 20.20 -56.69 0.34
C LEU A 8 20.19 -56.13 -1.09
N ILE A 9 19.98 -56.98 -2.09
CA ILE A 9 19.86 -56.55 -3.49
C ILE A 9 18.62 -55.66 -3.68
N ALA A 10 17.49 -56.03 -3.07
CA ALA A 10 16.26 -55.23 -3.16
C ALA A 10 16.41 -53.84 -2.51
N VAL A 11 17.07 -53.77 -1.35
CA VAL A 11 17.35 -52.49 -0.67
C VAL A 11 18.31 -51.62 -1.49
N ALA A 12 19.35 -52.22 -2.09
CA ALA A 12 20.29 -51.49 -2.95
C ALA A 12 19.62 -50.96 -4.23
N ALA A 13 18.73 -51.74 -4.84
CA ALA A 13 17.95 -51.31 -6.00
C ALA A 13 17.00 -50.15 -5.64
N PHE A 14 16.36 -50.19 -4.47
CA PHE A 14 15.48 -49.11 -4.01
C PHE A 14 16.26 -47.82 -3.74
N ALA A 15 17.44 -47.92 -3.09
CA ALA A 15 18.32 -46.77 -2.85
C ALA A 15 18.82 -46.12 -4.14
N ALA A 16 19.08 -46.91 -5.20
CA ALA A 16 19.49 -46.39 -6.51
C ALA A 16 18.40 -45.59 -7.23
N THR A 17 17.13 -45.71 -6.82
CA THR A 17 16.01 -44.94 -7.39
C THR A 17 15.66 -43.68 -6.62
N ALA A 18 16.34 -43.39 -5.51
CA ALA A 18 16.10 -42.20 -4.72
C ALA A 18 16.63 -40.95 -5.45
N SER A 19 15.74 -40.17 -6.07
CA SER A 19 16.04 -38.84 -6.60
C SER A 19 15.78 -37.78 -5.53
N ALA A 20 16.77 -36.92 -5.25
CA ALA A 20 16.58 -35.77 -4.38
C ALA A 20 15.69 -34.71 -5.06
N GLN A 21 14.88 -34.01 -4.27
CA GLN A 21 14.13 -32.84 -4.74
C GLN A 21 15.11 -31.70 -5.03
N LYS A 22 15.03 -31.14 -6.24
CA LYS A 22 15.83 -29.97 -6.63
C LYS A 22 15.19 -28.72 -6.04
N PHE A 23 15.91 -28.01 -5.18
CA PHE A 23 15.50 -26.71 -4.66
C PHE A 23 16.39 -25.61 -5.24
N ALA A 24 15.79 -24.46 -5.52
CA ALA A 24 16.49 -23.25 -5.92
C ALA A 24 15.99 -22.10 -5.05
N PHE A 25 16.91 -21.22 -4.64
CA PHE A 25 16.59 -19.95 -4.02
C PHE A 25 16.56 -18.88 -5.10
N ILE A 26 15.49 -18.09 -5.13
CA ILE A 26 15.33 -16.97 -6.04
C ILE A 26 15.35 -15.69 -5.21
N ASP A 27 16.26 -14.78 -5.53
CA ASP A 27 16.23 -13.42 -4.99
C ASP A 27 15.24 -12.58 -5.82
N GLN A 28 14.02 -12.47 -5.32
CA GLN A 28 12.97 -11.70 -5.96
C GLN A 28 13.29 -10.21 -5.99
N GLU A 29 13.98 -9.67 -4.98
CA GLU A 29 14.31 -8.25 -4.92
C GLU A 29 15.30 -7.88 -6.04
N TYR A 30 16.33 -8.71 -6.24
CA TYR A 30 17.29 -8.54 -7.33
C TYR A 30 16.62 -8.61 -8.70
N ILE A 31 15.71 -9.56 -8.92
CA ILE A 31 15.01 -9.71 -10.20
C ILE A 31 14.09 -8.51 -10.46
N LEU A 32 13.28 -8.12 -9.48
CA LEU A 32 12.31 -7.02 -9.65
C LEU A 32 12.99 -5.67 -9.91
N LYS A 33 14.13 -5.39 -9.25
CA LYS A 33 14.94 -4.19 -9.52
C LYS A 33 15.53 -4.14 -10.94
N LYS A 34 15.60 -5.27 -11.65
CA LYS A 34 16.10 -5.33 -13.03
C LYS A 34 14.98 -5.32 -14.07
N ILE A 35 13.71 -5.20 -13.65
CA ILE A 35 12.55 -5.08 -14.53
C ILE A 35 12.16 -3.60 -14.61
N PRO A 36 12.45 -2.89 -15.72
CA PRO A 36 12.17 -1.45 -15.83
C PRO A 36 10.69 -1.09 -15.61
N ASN A 37 9.79 -1.97 -16.04
CA ASN A 37 8.35 -1.79 -15.86
C ASN A 37 7.94 -1.76 -14.37
N TYR A 38 8.65 -2.47 -13.50
CA TYR A 38 8.38 -2.49 -12.06
C TYR A 38 8.80 -1.18 -11.40
N GLU A 39 9.99 -0.66 -11.75
CA GLU A 39 10.43 0.66 -11.30
C GLU A 39 9.48 1.78 -11.77
N MET A 40 9.08 1.75 -13.04
CA MET A 40 8.13 2.72 -13.59
C MET A 40 6.77 2.70 -12.88
N ALA A 41 6.24 1.51 -12.58
CA ALA A 41 4.97 1.38 -11.86
C ALA A 41 5.08 1.92 -10.42
N ASN A 42 6.20 1.67 -9.75
CA ASN A 42 6.45 2.23 -8.41
C ASN A 42 6.54 3.76 -8.44
N GLU A 43 7.22 4.33 -9.43
CA GLU A 43 7.31 5.78 -9.57
C GLU A 43 5.93 6.41 -9.88
N GLN A 44 5.13 5.77 -10.73
CA GLN A 44 3.75 6.22 -10.98
C GLN A 44 2.89 6.17 -9.72
N LEU A 45 2.99 5.09 -8.93
CA LEU A 45 2.28 4.98 -7.65
C LEU A 45 2.73 6.08 -6.67
N ASN A 46 4.03 6.34 -6.59
CA ASN A 46 4.58 7.41 -5.76
C ASN A 46 4.03 8.79 -6.19
N GLN A 47 3.97 9.08 -7.48
CA GLN A 47 3.41 10.33 -8.00
C GLN A 47 1.92 10.49 -7.69
N ILE A 48 1.13 9.40 -7.78
CA ILE A 48 -0.29 9.41 -7.42
C ILE A 48 -0.43 9.66 -5.92
N SER A 49 0.35 8.96 -5.09
CA SER A 49 0.34 9.14 -3.63
C SER A 49 0.67 10.57 -3.23
N GLN A 50 1.72 11.16 -3.80
CA GLN A 50 2.08 12.56 -3.54
C GLN A 50 1.03 13.56 -4.02
N ARG A 51 0.29 13.23 -5.09
CA ARG A 51 -0.80 14.08 -5.57
C ARG A 51 -1.96 14.08 -4.58
N TRP A 52 -2.42 12.91 -4.17
CA TRP A 52 -3.49 12.80 -3.18
C TRP A 52 -3.10 13.41 -1.84
N GLN A 53 -1.85 13.24 -1.40
CA GLN A 53 -1.35 13.92 -0.21
C GLN A 53 -1.47 15.44 -0.32
N ARG A 54 -1.05 16.02 -1.47
CA ARG A 54 -1.20 17.46 -1.71
C ARG A 54 -2.66 17.91 -1.78
N GLU A 55 -3.54 17.10 -2.36
CA GLU A 55 -4.98 17.40 -2.43
C GLU A 55 -5.60 17.45 -1.03
N VAL A 56 -5.32 16.45 -0.18
CA VAL A 56 -5.77 16.43 1.21
C VAL A 56 -5.22 17.63 2.00
N GLU A 57 -3.91 17.88 1.92
CA GLU A 57 -3.29 19.04 2.59
C GLU A 57 -3.88 20.38 2.13
N THR A 58 -4.30 20.47 0.87
CA THR A 58 -4.95 21.68 0.32
C THR A 58 -6.35 21.83 0.89
N LEU A 59 -7.14 20.76 0.93
CA LEU A 59 -8.49 20.78 1.51
C LEU A 59 -8.47 21.13 3.00
N GLU A 60 -7.53 20.57 3.77
CA GLU A 60 -7.34 20.91 5.18
C GLU A 60 -7.00 22.40 5.38
N LYS A 61 -6.09 22.95 4.58
CA LYS A 61 -5.74 24.38 4.64
C LYS A 61 -6.90 25.29 4.24
N GLU A 62 -7.70 24.89 3.26
CA GLU A 62 -8.89 25.62 2.86
C GLU A 62 -9.91 25.66 3.99
N ALA A 63 -10.18 24.52 4.65
CA ALA A 63 -11.08 24.44 5.79
C ALA A 63 -10.60 25.31 6.98
N ASP A 64 -9.31 25.23 7.33
CA ASP A 64 -8.71 26.05 8.40
C ASP A 64 -8.80 27.56 8.06
N THR A 65 -8.60 27.92 6.80
CA THR A 65 -8.75 29.31 6.33
C THR A 65 -10.20 29.78 6.44
N MET A 66 -11.17 28.96 6.03
CA MET A 66 -12.60 29.28 6.17
C MET A 66 -12.98 29.46 7.64
N TYR A 67 -12.47 28.61 8.52
CA TYR A 67 -12.70 28.70 9.95
C TYR A 67 -12.11 29.99 10.57
N LYS A 68 -10.88 30.35 10.22
CA LYS A 68 -10.25 31.61 10.66
C LYS A 68 -11.01 32.84 10.16
N ASN A 69 -11.44 32.82 8.90
CA ASN A 69 -12.26 33.91 8.35
C ASN A 69 -13.61 34.00 9.05
N TYR A 70 -14.24 32.86 9.36
CA TYR A 70 -15.46 32.84 10.15
C TYR A 70 -15.26 33.46 11.53
N GLN A 71 -14.19 33.10 12.25
CA GLN A 71 -13.88 33.69 13.55
C GLN A 71 -13.66 35.21 13.48
N ALA A 72 -12.97 35.70 12.46
CA ALA A 72 -12.73 37.14 12.26
C ALA A 72 -14.04 37.90 11.94
N ASP A 73 -14.90 37.31 11.11
CA ASP A 73 -16.15 37.93 10.67
C ASP A 73 -17.30 37.74 11.66
N MET A 74 -17.21 36.80 12.61
CA MET A 74 -18.33 36.32 13.43
C MET A 74 -19.12 37.42 14.13
N VAL A 75 -18.44 38.50 14.53
CA VAL A 75 -19.05 39.65 15.23
C VAL A 75 -19.93 40.49 14.29
N PHE A 76 -19.69 40.43 12.98
CA PHE A 76 -20.42 41.16 11.96
C PHE A 76 -21.52 40.33 11.27
N LEU A 77 -21.61 39.03 11.56
CA LEU A 77 -22.55 38.11 10.91
C LEU A 77 -23.87 37.99 11.68
N THR A 78 -24.98 37.90 10.94
CA THR A 78 -26.28 37.52 11.50
C THR A 78 -26.31 36.01 11.82
N ASP A 79 -27.24 35.59 12.68
CA ASP A 79 -27.34 34.18 13.09
C ASP A 79 -27.60 33.21 11.91
N GLU A 80 -28.29 33.69 10.87
CA GLU A 80 -28.54 32.93 9.66
C GLU A 80 -27.26 32.75 8.82
N GLN A 81 -26.44 33.80 8.73
CA GLN A 81 -25.14 33.75 8.05
C GLN A 81 -24.13 32.86 8.80
N LYS A 82 -24.15 32.87 10.13
CA LYS A 82 -23.32 31.99 10.96
C LYS A 82 -23.60 30.52 10.69
N LYS A 83 -24.89 30.13 10.74
CA LYS A 83 -25.30 28.75 10.41
C LYS A 83 -24.87 28.32 9.02
N LYS A 84 -24.97 29.23 8.04
CA LYS A 84 -24.55 28.92 6.67
C LYS A 84 -23.04 28.71 6.56
N LYS A 85 -22.22 29.60 7.14
CA LYS A 85 -20.76 29.45 7.13
C LYS A 85 -20.28 28.22 7.90
N GLU A 86 -20.89 27.90 9.03
CA GLU A 86 -20.59 26.66 9.78
C GLU A 86 -20.90 25.42 8.96
N ALA A 87 -22.04 25.38 8.27
CA ALA A 87 -22.40 24.26 7.41
C ALA A 87 -21.42 24.09 6.23
N GLU A 88 -20.95 25.20 5.64
CA GLU A 88 -19.94 25.18 4.58
C GLU A 88 -18.58 24.65 5.07
N ILE A 89 -18.13 25.07 6.26
CA ILE A 89 -16.89 24.58 6.88
C ILE A 89 -16.99 23.08 7.17
N VAL A 90 -18.08 22.62 7.79
CA VAL A 90 -18.27 21.20 8.11
C VAL A 90 -18.37 20.34 6.85
N ALA A 91 -19.01 20.84 5.79
CA ALA A 91 -19.04 20.15 4.50
C ALA A 91 -17.63 20.00 3.92
N LYS A 92 -16.79 21.04 4.01
CA LYS A 92 -15.42 21.03 3.51
C LYS A 92 -14.49 20.11 4.31
N GLU A 93 -14.62 20.09 5.64
CA GLU A 93 -13.90 19.14 6.50
C GLU A 93 -14.28 17.69 6.20
N LYS A 94 -15.55 17.45 5.86
CA LYS A 94 -16.04 16.12 5.47
C LYS A 94 -15.55 15.68 4.09
N GLU A 95 -15.19 16.62 3.20
CA GLU A 95 -14.54 16.30 1.93
C GLU A 95 -13.06 15.91 2.11
N ALA A 96 -12.42 16.32 3.20
CA ALA A 96 -11.04 15.99 3.54
C ALA A 96 -10.89 14.67 4.32
N SER A 97 -11.99 14.09 4.83
CA SER A 97 -12.03 12.86 5.65
C SER A 97 -12.50 11.64 4.86
#